data_AF-A0A7C3BZ41-F1
#
_entry.id   AF-A0A7C3BZ41-F1
#
_cell.length_a   1.000
_cell.length_b   1.000
_cell.length_c   1.000
_cell.angle_alpha   90.00
_cell.angle_beta   90.00
_cell.angle_gamma   90.00
#
_symmetry.space_group_name_H-M   'P 1'
#
loop_
_entity.id
_entity.type
_entity.pdbx_description
1 polymer ?
#
loop_
_entity_poly.entity_id
_entity_poly.type
_entity_poly.pdbx_seq_one_letter_code
_entity_poly.pdbx_strand_id
1 'polypeptide(L)'
;MALKDKPNEELFRLYDDDLVLRLNNEKNLRDTRNRLSEFQELLGGAPPTVEAAKAYLIRYANHAPRTRYRYTQMIGAFMKWYGQPLTDVKVKIPRDLPAYIDDEDIEKLLDVVDKKRSHMDTVERDRLL
;
A
#
# COMPACT_ATOMS: atom_id res chain seq x y z
N MET A 1 4.00 -24.53 18.15
CA MET A 1 4.95 -24.55 17.01
C MET A 1 5.40 -23.12 16.78
N ALA A 2 6.71 -22.84 16.86
CA ALA A 2 7.20 -21.49 16.60
C ALA A 2 7.11 -21.21 15.10
N LEU A 3 6.67 -20.01 14.70
CA LEU A 3 6.63 -19.59 13.29
C LEU A 3 8.00 -19.70 12.60
N LYS A 4 9.08 -19.69 13.38
CA LYS A 4 10.47 -19.74 12.95
C LYS A 4 10.91 -21.09 12.36
N ASP A 5 10.16 -22.16 12.64
CA ASP A 5 10.52 -23.52 12.21
C ASP A 5 9.87 -23.90 10.88
N LYS A 6 9.03 -23.02 10.32
CA LYS A 6 8.29 -23.27 9.08
C LYS A 6 9.07 -22.81 7.85
N PRO A 7 8.93 -23.52 6.71
CA PRO A 7 9.46 -23.03 5.45
C PRO A 7 8.75 -21.73 5.05
N ASN A 8 9.46 -20.87 4.32
CA ASN A 8 8.94 -19.57 3.89
C ASN A 8 7.61 -19.69 3.12
N GLU A 9 7.47 -20.69 2.25
CA GLU A 9 6.21 -20.88 1.51
C GLU A 9 5.01 -21.07 2.44
N GLU A 10 5.14 -21.89 3.48
CA GLU A 10 4.08 -22.11 4.45
C GLU A 10 3.85 -20.86 5.31
N LEU A 11 4.93 -20.18 5.69
CA LEU A 11 4.88 -18.96 6.49
C LEU A 11 4.09 -17.84 5.80
N PHE A 12 4.41 -17.57 4.54
CA PHE A 12 3.77 -16.51 3.76
C PHE A 12 2.32 -16.86 3.43
N ARG A 13 2.02 -18.14 3.20
CA ARG A 13 0.63 -18.62 3.05
C ARG A 13 -0.19 -18.40 4.32
N LEU A 14 0.34 -18.77 5.49
CA LEU A 14 -0.34 -18.56 6.78
C LEU A 14 -0.61 -17.08 7.06
N TYR A 15 0.35 -16.22 6.68
CA TYR A 15 0.14 -14.78 6.80
C TYR A 15 -0.90 -14.26 5.81
N ASP A 16 -0.97 -14.82 4.59
CA ASP A 16 -1.97 -14.43 3.60
C ASP A 16 -3.40 -14.73 4.06
N ASP A 17 -3.62 -15.89 4.70
CA ASP A 17 -4.92 -16.26 5.28
C ASP A 17 -5.39 -15.21 6.31
N ASP A 18 -4.47 -14.72 7.16
CA ASP A 18 -4.73 -13.64 8.12
C ASP A 18 -4.86 -12.25 7.45
N LEU A 19 -4.13 -12.03 6.37
CA LEU A 19 -4.14 -10.78 5.62
C LEU A 19 -5.50 -10.53 4.95
N VAL A 20 -6.13 -11.57 4.40
CA VAL A 20 -7.46 -11.51 3.78
C VAL A 20 -8.52 -11.07 4.79
N LEU A 21 -8.40 -11.46 6.06
CA LEU A 21 -9.31 -11.05 7.12
C LEU A 21 -9.12 -9.59 7.54
N ARG A 22 -7.90 -9.03 7.37
CA ARG A 22 -7.57 -7.66 7.77
C ARG A 22 -7.75 -6.63 6.65
N LEU A 23 -7.55 -7.02 5.39
CA LEU A 23 -7.57 -6.11 4.24
C LEU A 23 -8.80 -6.34 3.36
N ASN A 24 -9.83 -5.50 3.56
CA ASN A 24 -11.07 -5.54 2.77
C ASN A 24 -10.97 -4.84 1.41
N ASN A 25 -9.88 -4.10 1.15
CA ASN A 25 -9.67 -3.41 -0.11
C ASN A 25 -8.85 -4.29 -1.05
N GLU A 26 -9.46 -4.74 -2.15
CA GLU A 26 -8.84 -5.64 -3.14
C GLU A 26 -7.52 -5.09 -3.68
N LYS A 27 -7.46 -3.81 -4.02
CA LYS A 27 -6.24 -3.17 -4.52
C LYS A 27 -5.14 -3.20 -3.45
N ASN A 28 -5.47 -2.91 -2.20
CA ASN A 28 -4.48 -2.92 -1.12
C ASN A 28 -4.00 -4.34 -0.79
N LEU A 29 -4.91 -5.32 -0.83
CA LEU A 29 -4.58 -6.73 -0.65
C LEU A 29 -3.62 -7.20 -1.76
N ARG A 30 -3.94 -6.92 -3.02
CA ARG A 30 -3.09 -7.25 -4.16
C ARG A 30 -1.72 -6.57 -4.08
N ASP A 31 -1.68 -5.27 -3.78
CA ASP A 31 -0.42 -4.54 -3.63
C ASP A 31 0.44 -5.16 -2.52
N THR A 32 -0.17 -5.51 -1.38
CA THR A 32 0.52 -6.12 -0.24
C THR A 32 1.06 -7.51 -0.59
N ARG A 33 0.25 -8.35 -1.23
CA ARG A 33 0.68 -9.67 -1.76
C ARG A 33 1.89 -9.54 -2.66
N ASN A 34 1.84 -8.63 -3.64
CA ASN A 34 2.97 -8.40 -4.55
C ASN A 34 4.26 -8.00 -3.81
N ARG A 35 4.16 -7.13 -2.78
CA ARG A 35 5.33 -6.76 -1.98
C ARG A 35 5.87 -7.94 -1.16
N LEU A 36 4.98 -8.76 -0.60
CA LEU A 36 5.37 -9.93 0.17
C LEU A 36 5.98 -11.02 -0.71
N SER A 37 5.47 -11.25 -1.91
CA SER A 37 6.05 -12.18 -2.88
C SER A 37 7.48 -11.77 -3.26
N GLU A 38 7.72 -10.50 -3.59
CA GLU A 38 9.08 -10.00 -3.87
C GLU A 38 10.01 -10.09 -2.65
N PHE A 39 9.46 -9.96 -1.45
CA PHE A 39 10.23 -10.15 -0.22
C PHE A 39 10.56 -11.63 0.02
N GLN A 40 9.61 -12.54 -0.22
CA GLN A 40 9.83 -13.98 -0.16
C GLN A 40 10.91 -14.42 -1.18
N GLU A 41 10.85 -13.89 -2.40
CA GLU A 41 11.87 -14.14 -3.44
C GLU A 41 13.26 -13.70 -3.00
N LEU A 42 13.38 -12.54 -2.31
CA LEU A 42 14.66 -12.11 -1.73
C LEU A 42 15.18 -13.09 -0.68
N LEU A 43 14.29 -13.58 0.17
CA LEU A 43 14.64 -14.49 1.25
C LEU A 43 15.08 -15.86 0.71
N GLY A 44 14.48 -16.30 -0.40
CA GLY A 44 14.67 -17.65 -0.94
C GLY A 44 14.30 -18.67 0.13
N GLY A 45 15.29 -19.43 0.61
CA GLY A 45 15.13 -20.42 1.70
C GLY A 45 15.54 -19.93 3.09
N ALA A 46 16.08 -18.71 3.22
CA ALA A 46 16.50 -18.17 4.51
C ALA A 46 15.31 -17.63 5.31
N PRO A 47 15.31 -17.75 6.65
CA PRO A 47 14.23 -17.23 7.47
C PRO A 47 14.15 -15.70 7.41
N PRO A 48 12.97 -15.09 7.56
CA PRO A 48 12.86 -13.64 7.65
C PRO A 48 13.67 -13.09 8.83
N THR A 49 14.47 -12.06 8.57
CA THR A 49 15.22 -11.32 9.60
C THR A 49 14.97 -9.82 9.47
N VAL A 50 15.20 -9.08 10.55
CA VAL A 50 15.12 -7.61 10.55
C VAL A 50 16.07 -7.02 9.50
N GLU A 51 17.27 -7.60 9.36
CA GLU A 51 18.30 -7.20 8.40
C GLU A 51 17.82 -7.43 6.96
N ALA A 52 17.23 -8.59 6.67
CA ALA A 52 16.68 -8.88 5.34
C ALA A 52 15.53 -7.93 4.98
N ALA A 53 14.64 -7.65 5.92
CA ALA A 53 13.55 -6.69 5.73
C ALA A 53 14.08 -5.26 5.50
N LYS A 54 15.12 -4.83 6.24
CA LYS A 54 15.80 -3.54 6.00
C LYS A 54 16.44 -3.51 4.61
N ALA A 55 17.14 -4.56 4.22
CA ALA A 55 17.76 -4.68 2.89
C ALA A 55 16.73 -4.64 1.75
N TYR A 56 15.56 -5.27 1.94
CA TYR A 56 14.44 -5.17 1.02
C TYR A 56 13.96 -3.71 0.87
N LEU A 57 13.68 -3.05 2.00
CA LEU A 57 13.14 -1.68 2.02
C LEU A 57 14.12 -0.63 1.47
N ILE A 58 15.44 -0.84 1.64
CA ILE A 58 16.48 0.07 1.11
C ILE A 58 16.41 0.20 -0.42
N ARG A 59 15.95 -0.82 -1.15
CA ARG A 59 15.77 -0.73 -2.61
C ARG A 59 14.84 0.41 -3.03
N TYR A 60 13.96 0.84 -2.14
CA TYR A 60 13.00 1.91 -2.37
C TYR A 60 13.39 3.23 -1.70
N ALA A 61 14.64 3.39 -1.23
CA ALA A 61 15.08 4.59 -0.52
C ALA A 61 14.83 5.90 -1.31
N ASN A 62 14.95 5.83 -2.64
CA ASN A 62 14.76 6.95 -3.57
C ASN A 62 13.30 7.18 -3.98
N HIS A 63 12.35 6.37 -3.51
CA HIS A 63 10.93 6.55 -3.83
C HIS A 63 10.31 7.70 -3.02
N ALA A 64 9.16 8.18 -3.49
CA ALA A 64 8.37 9.18 -2.78
C ALA A 64 8.08 8.74 -1.32
N PRO A 65 8.03 9.68 -0.35
CA PRO A 65 7.76 9.37 1.06
C PRO A 65 6.53 8.49 1.28
N ARG A 66 5.46 8.74 0.53
CA ARG A 66 4.21 7.96 0.56
C ARG A 66 4.43 6.50 0.19
N THR A 67 5.19 6.24 -0.87
CA THR A 67 5.50 4.88 -1.30
C THR A 67 6.34 4.14 -0.26
N ARG A 68 7.40 4.80 0.24
CA ARG A 68 8.25 4.23 1.30
C ARG A 68 7.44 3.88 2.54
N TYR A 69 6.57 4.80 2.99
CA TYR A 69 5.69 4.58 4.12
C TYR A 69 4.80 3.35 3.91
N ARG A 70 4.10 3.26 2.76
CA ARG A 70 3.24 2.11 2.44
C ARG A 70 4.01 0.80 2.46
N TYR A 71 5.17 0.73 1.81
CA TYR A 71 5.95 -0.50 1.72
C TYR A 71 6.49 -0.92 3.09
N THR A 72 6.95 0.03 3.90
CA THR A 72 7.35 -0.25 5.28
C THR A 72 6.18 -0.74 6.13
N GLN A 73 4.96 -0.23 5.94
CA GLN A 73 3.79 -0.76 6.65
C GLN A 73 3.48 -2.20 6.24
N MET A 74 3.53 -2.52 4.94
CA MET A 74 3.25 -3.86 4.42
C MET A 74 4.24 -4.91 4.98
N ILE A 75 5.54 -4.64 4.86
CA ILE A 75 6.58 -5.54 5.35
C ILE A 75 6.65 -5.52 6.89
N GLY A 76 6.48 -4.35 7.51
CA GLY A 76 6.51 -4.19 8.96
C GLY A 76 5.38 -4.95 9.67
N ALA A 77 4.18 -4.99 9.09
CA ALA A 77 3.06 -5.77 9.62
C ALA A 77 3.37 -7.28 9.60
N PHE A 78 3.95 -7.78 8.49
CA PHE A 78 4.41 -9.16 8.40
C PHE A 78 5.49 -9.48 9.44
N MET A 79 6.53 -8.64 9.52
CA MET A 79 7.62 -8.82 10.47
C MET A 79 7.16 -8.77 11.93
N LYS A 80 6.15 -7.94 12.24
CA LYS A 80 5.49 -7.91 13.55
C LYS A 80 4.74 -9.21 13.84
N TRP A 81 3.96 -9.72 12.88
CA TRP A 81 3.25 -11.01 13.01
C TRP A 81 4.23 -12.17 13.18
N TYR A 82 5.35 -12.15 12.45
CA TYR A 82 6.42 -13.14 12.55
C TYR A 82 7.18 -13.10 13.90
N GLY A 83 7.04 -12.02 14.67
CA GLY A 83 7.69 -11.84 15.98
C GLY A 83 9.05 -11.15 15.92
N GLN A 84 9.38 -10.46 14.83
CA GLN A 84 10.59 -9.63 14.67
C GLN A 84 10.24 -8.22 14.17
N PRO A 85 9.55 -7.39 14.97
CA PRO A 85 9.08 -6.07 14.53
C PRO A 85 10.24 -5.13 14.14
N LEU A 86 9.99 -4.28 13.12
CA LEU A 86 10.94 -3.26 12.65
C LEU A 86 10.93 -2.01 13.55
N THR A 87 11.47 -2.11 14.76
CA THR A 87 11.44 -1.01 15.76
C THR A 87 12.23 0.23 15.35
N ASP A 88 13.34 0.05 14.64
CA ASP A 88 14.29 1.14 14.37
C ASP A 88 14.04 1.87 13.04
N VAL A 89 13.07 1.41 12.25
CA VAL A 89 12.80 1.94 10.91
C VAL A 89 11.87 3.14 11.03
N LYS A 90 12.44 4.34 11.04
CA LYS A 90 11.68 5.60 11.02
C LYS A 90 11.39 6.03 9.58
N VAL A 91 10.12 6.05 9.19
CA VAL A 91 9.69 6.55 7.87
C VAL A 91 8.83 7.79 8.04
N LYS A 92 9.07 8.79 7.19
CA LYS A 92 8.27 10.02 7.15
C LYS A 92 6.82 9.67 6.85
N ILE A 93 5.92 9.99 7.78
CA ILE A 93 4.47 9.86 7.59
C ILE A 93 4.06 10.93 6.55
N PRO A 94 3.46 10.53 5.42
CA PRO A 94 2.97 11.48 4.43
C PRO A 94 1.87 12.33 5.03
N ARG A 95 2.02 13.65 4.95
CA ARG A 95 0.98 14.63 5.27
C ARG A 95 0.69 15.38 4.00
N ASP A 96 -0.04 14.74 3.11
CA ASP A 96 -0.43 15.38 1.87
C ASP A 96 -1.72 16.15 2.17
N LEU A 97 -1.64 17.46 2.09
CA LEU A 97 -2.83 18.30 2.05
C LEU A 97 -3.53 18.06 0.71
N PRO A 98 -4.88 18.07 0.66
CA PRO A 98 -5.57 18.14 -0.62
C PRO A 98 -5.02 19.34 -1.40
N ALA A 99 -4.88 19.17 -2.72
CA ALA A 99 -4.50 20.30 -3.57
C ALA A 99 -5.54 21.40 -3.38
N TYR A 100 -5.08 22.63 -3.17
CA TYR A 100 -5.96 23.79 -3.25
C TYR A 100 -6.51 23.85 -4.67
N ILE A 101 -7.83 23.95 -4.79
CA ILE A 101 -8.53 24.10 -6.06
C ILE A 101 -8.94 25.57 -6.11
N ASP A 102 -8.48 26.28 -7.14
CA ASP A 102 -8.87 27.67 -7.34
C ASP A 102 -10.28 27.75 -7.94
N ASP A 103 -10.98 28.87 -7.70
CA ASP A 103 -12.31 29.10 -8.24
C ASP A 103 -12.30 29.01 -9.78
N GLU A 104 -11.22 29.43 -10.44
CA GLU A 104 -11.06 29.28 -11.89
C GLU A 104 -11.06 27.82 -12.36
N ASP A 105 -10.51 26.90 -11.57
CA ASP A 105 -10.49 25.48 -11.90
C ASP A 105 -11.87 24.85 -11.69
N ILE A 106 -12.63 25.34 -10.71
CA ILE A 106 -14.03 24.98 -10.51
C ILE A 106 -14.87 25.46 -11.72
N GLU A 107 -14.69 26.70 -12.17
CA GLU A 107 -15.40 27.25 -13.32
C GLU A 107 -15.10 26.46 -14.61
N LYS A 108 -13.84 26.11 -14.84
CA LYS A 108 -13.45 25.25 -15.98
C LYS A 108 -14.11 23.87 -15.89
N LEU A 109 -14.22 23.30 -14.69
CA LEU A 109 -14.88 22.01 -14.49
C LEU A 109 -16.38 22.11 -14.85
N LEU A 110 -17.06 23.16 -14.39
CA LEU A 110 -18.49 23.39 -14.67
C LEU A 110 -18.74 23.61 -16.17
N ASP A 111 -17.89 24.37 -16.84
CA ASP A 111 -17.98 24.58 -18.30
C ASP A 111 -17.82 23.26 -19.08
N VAL A 112 -16.95 22.35 -18.62
CA VAL A 112 -16.81 21.01 -19.21
C VAL A 112 -18.03 20.14 -18.93
N VAL A 113 -18.62 20.21 -17.74
CA VAL A 113 -19.86 19.49 -17.40
C VAL A 113 -21.00 19.94 -18.33
N ASP A 114 -21.15 21.24 -18.55
CA ASP A 114 -22.20 21.82 -19.40
C ASP A 114 -22.02 21.45 -20.88
N LYS A 115 -20.77 21.36 -21.36
CA LYS A 115 -20.44 21.02 -22.76
C LYS A 115 -20.42 19.51 -23.05
N LYS A 116 -20.44 18.67 -22.01
CA LYS A 116 -20.38 17.22 -22.18
C LYS A 116 -21.67 16.72 -22.82
N ARG A 117 -21.58 16.14 -24.02
CA ARG A 117 -22.68 15.37 -24.60
C ARG A 117 -22.92 14.12 -23.77
N SER A 118 -23.95 14.14 -22.95
CA SER A 118 -24.45 12.98 -22.24
C SER A 118 -25.75 12.50 -22.89
N HIS A 119 -25.88 11.19 -23.07
CA HIS A 119 -27.13 10.56 -23.52
C HIS A 119 -28.17 10.50 -22.38
N MET A 120 -27.72 10.62 -21.13
CA MET A 120 -28.58 10.76 -19.97
C MET A 120 -28.58 12.24 -19.57
N ASP A 121 -29.76 12.81 -19.35
CA ASP A 121 -29.96 14.22 -18.99
C ASP A 121 -29.51 14.50 -17.53
N THR A 122 -28.23 14.26 -17.25
CA THR A 122 -27.62 14.30 -15.91
C THR A 122 -26.86 15.60 -15.65
N VAL A 123 -26.82 16.51 -16.61
CA VAL A 123 -26.01 17.74 -16.55
C VAL A 123 -26.44 18.62 -15.36
N GLU A 124 -27.75 18.82 -15.14
CA GLU A 124 -28.24 19.56 -13.96
C GLU A 124 -27.80 18.94 -12.63
N ARG A 125 -27.88 17.61 -12.53
CA ARG A 125 -27.48 16.89 -11.33
C ARG A 125 -25.97 17.00 -11.10
N ASP A 126 -25.19 16.81 -12.16
CA ASP A 126 -23.72 16.81 -12.10
C ASP A 126 -23.15 18.22 -11.82
N ARG A 127 -23.95 19.28 -12.01
CA ARG A 127 -23.64 20.67 -11.63
C ARG A 127 -23.85 20.97 -10.15
N LEU A 128 -24.68 20.19 -9.45
CA LEU A 128 -25.13 20.44 -8.07
C LEU A 128 -24.47 19.53 -7.02
N LEU A 129 -23.63 18.58 -7.44
CA LEU A 129 -22.91 17.61 -6.59
C LEU A 129 -21.45 18.02 -6.38
#